data_AF-A0A800ADD6-F1
#
_entry.id   AF-A0A800ADD6-F1
#
_cell.length_a   1.000
_cell.length_b   1.000
_cell.length_c   1.000
_cell.angle_alpha   90.00
_cell.angle_beta   90.00
_cell.angle_gamma   90.00
#
_symmetry.space_group_name_H-M   'P 1'
#
loop_
_entity.id
_entity.type
_entity.pdbx_description
1 polymer ?
#
loop_
_entity_poly.entity_id
_entity_poly.type
_entity_poly.pdbx_seq_one_letter_code
_entity_poly.pdbx_strand_id
1 'polypeptide(L)' 'MILEALDERFGEVPSLISETVNQIEERNMLRTLLRQAIRCASLKEFEQALNGQSRADKLGKK' A
#
# COMPACT_ATOMS: atom_id res chain seq x y z
N MET A 1 -9.49 -6.44 1.09
CA MET A 1 -9.09 -6.17 2.49
C MET A 1 -8.26 -4.90 2.65
N ILE A 2 -7.15 -4.70 1.90
CA ILE A 2 -6.36 -3.44 2.03
C ILE A 2 -7.18 -2.23 1.58
N LEU A 3 -7.81 -2.31 0.39
CA LEU A 3 -8.62 -1.22 -0.14
C LEU A 3 -9.84 -0.94 0.74
N GLU A 4 -10.49 -1.98 1.26
CA GLU A 4 -11.60 -1.84 2.22
C GLU A 4 -11.17 -1.13 3.51
N ALA A 5 -9.98 -1.43 4.05
CA ALA A 5 -9.46 -0.74 5.23
C ALA A 5 -9.13 0.73 4.97
N LEU A 6 -8.69 1.06 3.75
CA LEU A 6 -8.48 2.46 3.35
C LEU A 6 -9.81 3.17 3.14
N ASP A 7 -10.79 2.48 2.54
CA ASP A 7 -12.13 2.99 2.29
C ASP A 7 -12.86 3.32 3.59
N GLU A 8 -12.82 2.41 4.57
CA GLU A 8 -13.46 2.64 5.87
C GLU A 8 -12.80 3.77 6.69
N ARG A 9 -11.49 3.98 6.54
CA ARG A 9 -10.76 5.00 7.31
C ARG A 9 -10.76 6.37 6.67
N PHE A 10 -10.66 6.42 5.34
CA PHE A 10 -10.44 7.65 4.58
C PHE A 10 -11.57 7.96 3.59
N GLY A 11 -12.50 7.03 3.38
CA GLY A 11 -13.51 7.13 2.33
C GLY A 11 -12.89 6.83 0.97
N GLU A 12 -13.12 7.70 0.00
CA GLU A 12 -12.71 7.45 -1.39
C GLU A 12 -11.21 7.14 -1.54
N VAL A 13 -10.91 5.92 -1.99
CA VAL A 13 -9.54 5.47 -2.28
C VAL A 13 -9.19 5.85 -3.71
N PRO A 14 -8.12 6.64 -3.94
CA PRO A 14 -7.75 7.05 -5.29
C PRO A 14 -7.34 5.85 -6.14
N SER A 15 -7.77 5.86 -7.40
CA SER A 15 -7.59 4.73 -8.33
C SER A 15 -6.12 4.33 -8.48
N LEU A 16 -5.20 5.29 -8.43
CA LEU A 16 -3.75 5.04 -8.48
C LEU A 16 -3.27 4.07 -7.38
N ILE A 17 -3.80 4.22 -6.16
CA ILE A 17 -3.47 3.32 -5.04
C ILE A 17 -4.05 1.94 -5.30
N SER A 18 -5.30 1.87 -5.75
CA SER A 18 -5.98 0.60 -6.03
C SER A 18 -5.31 -0.21 -7.15
N GLU A 19 -4.90 0.45 -8.24
CA GLU A 19 -4.14 -0.18 -9.33
C GLU A 19 -2.80 -0.70 -8.82
N THR A 20 -2.06 0.13 -8.09
CA THR A 20 -0.74 -0.25 -7.60
C THR A 20 -0.81 -1.42 -6.62
N VAL A 21 -1.80 -1.43 -5.71
CA VAL A 21 -2.02 -2.56 -4.79
C VAL A 21 -2.39 -3.85 -5.55
N ASN A 22 -3.22 -3.75 -6.60
CA ASN A 22 -3.59 -4.89 -7.43
C ASN A 22 -2.44 -5.46 -8.26
N GLN A 23 -1.43 -4.65 -8.58
CA GLN A 23 -0.21 -5.08 -9.28
C GLN A 23 0.76 -5.87 -8.37
N ILE A 24 0.55 -5.87 -7.05
CA ILE A 24 1.44 -6.55 -6.10
C ILE A 24 0.97 -7.99 -5.91
N GLU A 25 1.73 -8.92 -6.47
CA GLU A 25 1.48 -10.37 -6.32
C GLU A 25 2.19 -10.96 -5.09
N GLU A 26 3.15 -10.24 -4.52
CA GLU A 26 3.93 -10.72 -3.39
C GLU A 26 3.14 -10.63 -2.08
N ARG A 27 2.79 -11.79 -1.51
CA ARG A 27 1.98 -11.88 -0.29
C ARG A 27 2.59 -11.17 0.93
N ASN A 28 3.92 -11.08 1.02
CA ASN A 28 4.59 -10.48 2.18
C ASN A 28 4.48 -8.94 2.13
N MET A 29 4.61 -8.36 0.93
CA MET A 29 4.28 -6.95 0.67
C MET A 29 2.82 -6.66 0.97
N LEU A 30 1.87 -7.47 0.49
CA LEU A 30 0.44 -7.26 0.79
C LEU A 30 0.15 -7.24 2.29
N ARG A 31 0.75 -8.14 3.08
CA ARG A 31 0.62 -8.13 4.56
C ARG A 31 1.24 -6.88 5.19
N THR A 32 2.34 -6.38 4.65
CA THR A 32 3.00 -5.17 5.14
C THR A 32 2.16 -3.94 4.84
N LEU A 33 1.63 -3.83 3.62
CA LEU A 33 0.71 -2.79 3.20
C LEU A 33 -0.57 -2.80 4.02
N LEU A 34 -1.15 -3.97 4.31
CA LEU A 34 -2.33 -4.02 5.17
C LEU A 34 -2.07 -3.41 6.56
N ARG A 35 -0.92 -3.70 7.16
CA ARG A 35 -0.54 -3.10 8.45
C ARG A 35 -0.32 -1.59 8.34
N GLN A 36 0.23 -1.11 7.23
CA GLN A 36 0.38 0.32 6.98
C GLN A 36 -0.97 0.99 6.75
N ALA A 37 -1.88 0.40 5.98
CA ALA A 37 -3.22 0.93 5.74
C ALA A 37 -3.99 1.16 7.05
N ILE A 38 -3.77 0.33 8.08
CA ILE A 38 -4.38 0.46 9.41
C ILE A 38 -3.65 1.48 10.29
N ARG A 39 -2.34 1.71 10.09
CA ARG A 39 -1.51 2.61 10.92
C ARG A 39 -1.31 4.01 10.36
N CYS A 40 -1.41 4.19 9.04
CA CYS A 40 -1.18 5.47 8.38
C CYS A 40 -2.17 6.52 8.89
N ALA A 41 -1.71 7.76 9.01
CA ALA A 41 -2.55 8.89 9.41
C ALA A 41 -3.29 9.52 8.23
N SER A 42 -2.91 9.21 6.98
CA SER A 42 -3.50 9.77 5.76
C SER A 42 -3.21 8.89 4.54
N LEU A 43 -4.05 9.02 3.49
CA LEU A 43 -3.84 8.35 2.20
C LEU A 43 -2.49 8.72 1.56
N LYS A 44 -2.05 9.98 1.71
CA LYS A 44 -0.75 10.43 1.19
C LYS A 44 0.43 9.68 1.82
N GLU A 45 0.39 9.43 3.12
CA GLU A 45 1.42 8.63 3.79
C GLU A 45 1.42 7.18 3.30
N PHE A 46 0.24 6.62 3.10
CA PHE A 46 0.11 5.28 2.55
C PHE A 46 0.68 5.20 1.13
N GLU A 47 0.36 6.18 0.27
CA GLU A 47 0.88 6.27 -1.09
C GLU A 47 2.41 6.36 -1.11
N GLN A 48 3.02 7.17 -0.22
CA GLN A 48 4.47 7.25 -0.13
C GLN A 48 5.10 5.92 0.28
N ALA A 49 4.46 5.18 1.20
CA ALA A 49 4.95 3.88 1.61
C ALA A 49 4.79 2.81 0.52
N LEU A 50 3.68 2.86 -0.24
CA LEU A 50 3.41 2.02 -1.40
C LEU A 50 4.45 2.24 -2.51
N ASN A 51 4.74 3.50 -2.84
CA ASN A 51 5.76 3.88 -3.82
C ASN A 51 7.18 3.54 -3.31
N GLY A 52 7.41 3.65 -2.00
CA GLY A 52 8.64 3.20 -1.35
C GLY A 52 8.86 1.68 -1.46
N GLN A 53 7.80 0.88 -1.30
CA GLN A 53 7.86 -0.59 -1.43
C GLN A 53 8.10 -1.04 -2.87
N SER A 54 7.47 -0.39 -3.85
CA SER A 54 7.72 -0.63 -5.28
C SER A 54 9.20 -0.42 -5.65
N ARG A 55 9.88 0.50 -4.96
CA ARG A 55 11.32 0.78 -5.16
C ARG A 55 12.23 -0.10 -4.31
N ALA A 56 11.78 -0.52 -3.12
CA ALA A 56 12.58 -1.31 -2.19
C ALA A 56 12.88 -2.74 -2.68
N ASP A 57 12.05 -3.32 -3.55
CA ASP A 57 12.32 -4.61 -4.19
C ASP A 57 13.62 -4.61 -5.02
N LYS A 58 14.05 -3.43 -5.53
CA LYS A 58 15.27 -3.30 -6.34
C LYS A 58 16.58 -3.17 -5.55
N LEU A 59 16.58 -3.04 -4.22
CA LEU A 59 17.81 -2.80 -3.44
C LEU A 59 18.26 -3.97 -2.54
N GLY A 60 17.63 -5.15 -2.70
CA GLY A 60 17.82 -6.30 -1.82
C GLY A 60 18.55 -7.50 -2.42
N LYS A 61 19.34 -7.35 -3.49
CA LYS A 61 20.22 -8.42 -3.99
C LYS A 61 21.68 -7.95 -3.99
N LYS A 62 22.33 -8.10 -2.84
CA LYS A 62 23.78 -8.18 -2.70
C LYS A 62 24.13 -9.57 -2.18
#